data_AF-A0A7C8YSR1-F1
#
_entry.id   AF-A0A7C8YSR1-F1
#
_cell.length_a   1.000
_cell.length_b   1.000
_cell.length_c   1.000
_cell.angle_alpha   90.00
_cell.angle_beta   90.00
_cell.angle_gamma   90.00
#
_symmetry.space_group_name_H-M   'P 1'
#
loop_
_entity.id
_entity.type
_entity.pdbx_description
1 polymer ?
#
loop_
_entity_poly.entity_id
_entity_poly.type
_entity_poly.pdbx_seq_one_letter_code
_entity_poly.pdbx_strand_id
1 'polypeptide(L)'
;FSASHADALELVSMITENKVDESSLVEEVVEKDSGKFDYIIYGANLTFVDMEDADIYGFKVEGQCPIFASYTIGGVGEAGAVLVLPGVKDGKNGDNNGKVIIVTLP
;
A
#
# COMPACT_ATOMS: atom_id res chain seq x y z
N PHE A 1 -19.04 17.59 1.96
CA PHE A 1 -17.70 17.44 2.57
C PHE A 1 -16.66 17.78 1.51
N SER A 2 -15.75 18.71 1.79
CA SER A 2 -14.62 19.02 0.91
C SER A 2 -13.33 18.68 1.66
N ALA A 3 -12.54 17.75 1.14
CA ALA A 3 -11.29 17.31 1.79
C ALA A 3 -10.30 18.47 2.00
N SER A 4 -10.42 19.56 1.22
CA SER A 4 -9.59 20.77 1.36
C SER A 4 -9.79 21.55 2.65
N HIS A 5 -10.89 21.32 3.37
CA HIS A 5 -11.26 22.04 4.60
C HIS A 5 -11.31 21.13 5.83
N ALA A 6 -11.08 19.83 5.66
CA ALA A 6 -11.06 18.90 6.78
C ALA A 6 -9.70 18.99 7.50
N ASP A 7 -9.73 19.03 8.82
CA ASP A 7 -8.51 18.95 9.63
C ASP A 7 -7.91 17.53 9.50
N ALA A 8 -6.59 17.44 9.38
CA ALA A 8 -5.93 16.14 9.24
C ALA A 8 -6.18 15.23 10.45
N LEU A 9 -6.27 15.78 11.66
CA LEU A 9 -6.56 15.02 12.87
C LEU A 9 -8.00 14.51 12.90
N GLU A 10 -8.94 15.29 12.35
CA GLU A 10 -10.34 14.87 12.22
C GLU A 10 -10.46 13.66 11.29
N LEU A 11 -9.77 13.71 10.14
CA LEU A 11 -9.68 12.58 9.21
C LEU A 11 -9.04 11.35 9.85
N VAL A 12 -7.94 11.52 10.57
CA VAL A 12 -7.26 10.43 11.30
C VAL A 12 -8.20 9.83 12.34
N SER A 13 -8.92 10.65 13.12
CA SER A 13 -9.89 10.17 14.12
C SER A 13 -10.95 9.29 13.46
N MET A 14 -11.57 9.77 12.39
CA MET A 14 -12.60 9.03 11.65
C MET A 14 -12.10 7.69 11.11
N ILE A 15 -10.86 7.63 10.59
CA ILE A 15 -10.23 6.40 10.11
C ILE A 15 -9.98 5.43 11.27
N THR A 16 -9.46 5.92 12.39
CA THR A 16 -9.12 5.06 13.55
C THR A 16 -10.34 4.55 14.30
N GLU A 17 -11.41 5.34 14.39
CA GLU A 17 -12.65 4.98 15.11
C GLU A 17 -13.45 3.89 14.40
N ASN A 18 -13.42 3.86 13.06
CA ASN A 18 -14.17 2.89 12.26
C ASN A 18 -13.29 1.72 11.78
N LYS A 19 -12.11 1.53 12.38
CA LYS A 19 -11.22 0.44 12.02
C LYS A 19 -11.86 -0.91 12.37
N VAL A 20 -12.17 -1.69 11.36
CA VAL A 20 -12.54 -3.11 11.49
C VAL A 20 -11.33 -3.94 11.08
N ASP A 21 -10.95 -4.91 11.91
CA ASP A 21 -9.93 -5.89 11.53
C ASP A 21 -10.58 -7.02 10.71
N GLU A 22 -10.33 -6.99 9.41
CA GLU A 22 -10.85 -7.97 8.46
C GLU A 22 -9.83 -9.06 8.11
N SER A 23 -8.69 -9.11 8.80
CA SER A 23 -7.58 -10.05 8.49
C SER A 23 -8.06 -11.51 8.41
N SER A 24 -8.90 -11.93 9.36
CA SER A 24 -9.46 -13.30 9.36
C SER A 24 -10.40 -13.60 8.18
N LEU A 25 -11.08 -12.58 7.64
CA LEU A 25 -11.94 -12.75 6.45
C LEU A 25 -11.07 -12.91 5.19
N VAL A 26 -9.95 -12.19 5.13
CA VAL A 26 -8.99 -12.30 4.01
C VAL A 26 -8.32 -13.67 4.00
N GLU A 27 -7.88 -14.18 5.14
CA GLU A 27 -7.29 -15.52 5.27
C GLU A 27 -8.22 -16.60 4.69
N GLU A 28 -9.51 -16.58 5.06
CA GLU A 28 -10.49 -17.56 4.58
C GLU A 28 -10.67 -17.51 3.05
N VAL A 29 -10.60 -16.31 2.45
CA VAL A 29 -10.75 -16.13 0.99
C VAL A 29 -9.48 -16.56 0.24
N VAL A 30 -8.29 -16.23 0.75
CA VAL A 30 -7.01 -16.62 0.13
C VAL A 30 -6.83 -18.14 0.12
N GLU A 31 -7.22 -18.82 1.21
CA GLU A 31 -7.22 -20.28 1.28
C GLU A 31 -8.15 -20.92 0.24
N LYS A 32 -9.31 -20.30 -0.01
CA LYS A 32 -10.29 -20.77 -1.01
C LYS A 32 -9.83 -20.58 -2.45
N ASP A 33 -8.99 -19.57 -2.74
CA ASP A 33 -8.55 -19.24 -4.09
C ASP A 33 -7.19 -19.84 -4.48
N SER A 34 -6.74 -20.88 -3.75
CA SER A 34 -5.53 -21.67 -4.05
C SER A 34 -4.23 -20.86 -4.15
N GLY A 35 -4.14 -19.71 -3.46
CA GLY A 35 -2.92 -18.89 -3.40
C GLY A 35 -2.52 -18.23 -4.72
N LYS A 36 -3.48 -18.00 -5.62
CA LYS A 36 -3.22 -17.41 -6.95
C LYS A 36 -2.99 -15.89 -6.91
N PHE A 37 -3.31 -15.26 -5.77
CA PHE A 37 -3.13 -13.85 -5.52
C PHE A 37 -2.25 -13.67 -4.29
N ASP A 38 -1.21 -12.84 -4.40
CA ASP A 38 -0.32 -12.55 -3.28
C ASP A 38 -1.01 -11.66 -2.22
N TYR A 39 -2.01 -10.85 -2.64
CA TYR A 39 -2.90 -10.08 -1.77
C TYR A 39 -4.24 -9.87 -2.47
N ILE A 40 -5.35 -10.00 -1.73
CA ILE A 40 -6.70 -9.65 -2.20
C ILE A 40 -7.25 -8.59 -1.26
N ILE A 41 -7.54 -7.40 -1.80
CA ILE A 41 -8.07 -6.28 -1.03
C ILE A 41 -9.50 -6.02 -1.50
N TYR A 42 -10.46 -6.17 -0.58
CA TYR A 42 -11.85 -5.80 -0.80
C TYR A 42 -12.22 -4.63 0.12
N GLY A 43 -13.04 -3.71 -0.38
CA GLY A 43 -13.80 -2.82 0.48
C GLY A 43 -13.35 -1.37 0.47
N ALA A 44 -14.38 -0.52 0.47
CA ALA A 44 -14.40 0.94 0.49
C ALA A 44 -14.07 1.68 -0.81
N ASN A 45 -14.75 2.81 -0.98
CA ASN A 45 -14.62 3.72 -2.12
C ASN A 45 -13.14 4.03 -2.43
N LEU A 46 -12.33 4.36 -1.41
CA LEU A 46 -10.90 4.63 -1.54
C LEU A 46 -10.10 3.63 -0.69
N THR A 47 -9.18 2.90 -1.31
CA THR A 47 -8.35 1.90 -0.64
C THR A 47 -6.96 2.47 -0.31
N PHE A 48 -6.51 2.33 0.92
CA PHE A 48 -5.13 2.67 1.33
C PHE A 48 -4.33 1.39 1.52
N VAL A 49 -3.15 1.31 0.89
CA VAL A 49 -2.26 0.15 0.96
C VAL A 49 -0.89 0.61 1.42
N ASP A 50 -0.50 0.16 2.61
CA ASP A 50 0.83 0.39 3.15
C ASP A 50 1.74 -0.79 2.79
N MET A 51 2.78 -0.53 2.00
CA MET A 51 3.80 -1.51 1.61
C MET A 51 5.20 -1.04 2.03
N GLU A 52 5.33 -0.11 2.99
CA GLU A 52 6.62 0.44 3.41
C GLU A 52 7.60 -0.63 3.90
N ASP A 53 7.08 -1.69 4.52
CA ASP A 53 7.86 -2.82 5.02
C ASP A 53 8.20 -3.88 3.96
N ALA A 54 7.79 -3.68 2.70
CA ALA A 54 8.14 -4.59 1.61
C ALA A 54 9.63 -4.50 1.26
N ASP A 55 10.38 -5.59 1.42
CA ASP A 55 11.84 -5.61 1.17
C ASP A 55 12.20 -5.75 -0.33
N ILE A 56 11.65 -4.86 -1.15
CA ILE A 56 11.80 -4.87 -2.61
C ILE A 56 13.26 -4.59 -3.00
N TYR A 57 13.92 -3.65 -2.30
CA TYR A 57 15.31 -3.27 -2.55
C TYR A 57 16.34 -4.16 -1.85
N GLY A 58 15.89 -5.10 -1.00
CA GLY A 58 16.74 -6.14 -0.42
C GLY A 58 17.06 -7.28 -1.39
N PHE A 59 16.24 -7.45 -2.44
CA PHE A 59 16.50 -8.39 -3.52
C PHE A 59 17.78 -8.00 -4.28
N LYS A 60 18.68 -8.98 -4.50
CA LYS A 60 19.96 -8.75 -5.19
C LYS A 60 20.18 -9.75 -6.31
N VAL A 61 20.50 -9.24 -7.49
CA VAL A 61 20.98 -10.04 -8.62
C VAL A 61 22.44 -9.69 -8.83
N GLU A 62 23.32 -10.68 -8.74
CA GLU A 62 24.78 -10.49 -8.83
C GLU A 62 25.32 -9.42 -7.85
N GLY A 63 24.68 -9.29 -6.68
CA GLY A 63 25.06 -8.31 -5.66
C GLY A 63 24.54 -6.89 -5.90
N GLN A 64 23.83 -6.64 -6.99
CA GLN A 64 23.22 -5.35 -7.31
C GLN A 64 21.73 -5.34 -6.91
N CYS A 65 21.29 -4.26 -6.29
CA CYS A 65 19.88 -4.03 -5.97
C CYS A 65 19.15 -3.35 -7.13
N PRO A 66 17.82 -3.49 -7.22
CA PRO A 66 17.01 -2.69 -8.13
C PRO A 66 17.21 -1.20 -7.87
N ILE A 67 17.41 -0.42 -8.93
CA ILE A 67 17.39 1.06 -8.86
C ILE A 67 15.96 1.62 -8.90
N PHE A 68 15.01 0.79 -9.34
CA PHE A 68 13.60 1.11 -9.48
C PHE A 68 12.78 -0.18 -9.44
N ALA A 69 11.60 -0.11 -8.82
CA ALA A 69 10.60 -1.16 -8.86
C ALA A 69 9.28 -0.59 -9.38
N SER A 70 8.70 -1.27 -10.37
CA SER A 70 7.37 -0.94 -10.89
C SER A 70 6.32 -1.68 -10.09
N TYR A 71 5.29 -0.96 -9.64
CA TYR A 71 4.17 -1.51 -8.91
C TYR A 71 2.91 -1.38 -9.76
N THR A 72 2.14 -2.45 -9.84
CA THR A 72 0.86 -2.48 -10.54
C THR A 72 -0.20 -2.96 -9.57
N ILE A 73 -1.26 -2.18 -9.40
CA ILE A 73 -2.45 -2.58 -8.64
C ILE A 73 -3.59 -2.89 -9.61
N GLY A 74 -4.18 -4.07 -9.47
CA GLY A 74 -5.40 -4.48 -10.16
C GLY A 74 -6.58 -4.54 -9.19
N GLY A 75 -7.81 -4.46 -9.69
CA GLY A 75 -9.01 -4.58 -8.86
C GLY A 75 -9.34 -3.35 -8.01
N VAL A 76 -8.89 -2.16 -8.43
CA VAL A 76 -9.20 -0.91 -7.74
C VAL A 76 -10.70 -0.61 -7.86
N GLY A 77 -11.36 -0.35 -6.72
CA GLY A 77 -12.78 0.00 -6.65
C GLY A 77 -13.09 1.37 -7.27
N GLU A 78 -14.37 1.74 -7.29
CA GLU A 78 -14.87 2.92 -8.01
C GLU A 78 -14.30 4.27 -7.57
N ALA A 79 -13.67 4.42 -6.40
CA ALA A 79 -13.08 5.69 -5.98
C ALA A 79 -11.55 5.67 -5.84
N GLY A 80 -10.88 4.59 -6.28
CA GLY A 80 -9.42 4.59 -6.44
C GLY A 80 -8.64 3.91 -5.32
N ALA A 81 -7.31 4.00 -5.41
CA ALA A 81 -6.37 3.45 -4.44
C ALA A 81 -5.17 4.38 -4.21
N VAL A 82 -4.65 4.38 -2.99
CA VAL A 82 -3.42 5.06 -2.57
C VAL A 82 -2.45 4.01 -2.05
N LEU A 83 -1.31 3.86 -2.72
CA LEU A 83 -0.22 2.97 -2.30
C LEU A 83 0.90 3.78 -1.70
N VAL A 84 1.42 3.34 -0.56
CA VAL A 84 2.63 3.87 0.07
C VAL A 84 3.73 2.84 -0.08
N LEU A 85 4.82 3.24 -0.73
CA LEU A 85 5.91 2.36 -1.12
C LEU A 85 7.23 2.81 -0.52
N PRO A 86 8.16 1.87 -0.27
CA PRO A 86 9.49 2.21 0.19
C PRO A 86 10.24 2.99 -0.89
N GLY A 87 10.95 4.03 -0.50
CA GLY A 87 11.86 4.75 -1.37
C GLY A 87 13.08 3.90 -1.76
N VAL A 88 13.75 4.32 -2.83
CA VAL A 88 15.01 3.72 -3.26
C VAL A 88 16.04 3.90 -2.14
N LYS A 89 16.63 2.80 -1.67
CA LYS A 89 17.75 2.84 -0.73
C LYS A 89 19.01 3.23 -1.50
N ASP A 90 19.30 4.53 -1.55
CA ASP A 90 20.55 5.02 -2.16
C ASP A 90 21.76 4.43 -1.42
N GLY A 91 22.58 3.66 -2.12
CA GLY A 91 23.73 2.94 -1.56
C GLY A 91 24.87 3.82 -1.01
N LYS A 92 24.66 5.12 -0.77
CA LYS A 92 25.66 6.07 -0.27
C LYS A 92 25.35 6.74 1.07
N ASN A 93 24.19 6.54 1.65
CA ASN A 93 23.93 6.82 3.07
C ASN A 93 22.64 6.11 3.43
N GLY A 94 22.70 5.18 4.38
CA GLY A 94 21.61 4.27 4.74
C GLY A 94 20.43 4.93 5.46
N ASP A 95 20.06 6.17 5.09
CA ASP A 95 19.05 6.97 5.78
C ASP A 95 18.13 7.72 4.81
N ASN A 96 18.07 7.31 3.53
CA ASN A 96 17.12 7.88 2.58
C ASN A 96 15.76 7.19 2.75
N ASN A 97 15.05 7.53 3.83
CA ASN A 97 13.74 6.99 4.18
C ASN A 97 12.60 7.68 3.41
N GLY A 98 12.84 8.03 2.14
CA GLY A 98 11.84 8.62 1.26
C GLY A 98 10.67 7.64 1.07
N LYS A 99 9.46 8.18 0.91
CA LYS A 99 8.28 7.38 0.60
C LYS A 99 7.78 7.75 -0.79
N VAL A 100 7.38 6.76 -1.57
CA VAL A 100 6.72 6.98 -2.85
C VAL A 100 5.23 6.74 -2.65
N ILE A 101 4.42 7.73 -3.00
CA ILE A 101 2.97 7.64 -2.94
C ILE A 101 2.44 7.52 -4.37
N ILE A 102 1.74 6.43 -4.66
CA ILE A 102 1.05 6.25 -5.94
C ILE A 102 -0.44 6.42 -5.68
N VAL A 103 -1.07 7.35 -6.40
CA VAL A 103 -2.51 7.59 -6.32
C VAL A 103 -3.13 7.22 -7.65
N THR A 104 -4.03 6.24 -7.63
CA THR A 104 -4.82 5.81 -8.76
C THR A 104 -6.25 6.29 -8.53
N LEU A 105 -6.70 7.25 -9.34
CA LEU A 105 -8.08 7.74 -9.33
C LEU A 105 -8.78 7.37 -10.65
N PRO A 106 -10.11 7.21 -10.66
CA PRO A 106 -10.91 7.12 -11.87
C PRO A 106 -10.83 8.38 -12.75
#